data_AF-H2ZQ84-F1
#
_entry.id   AF-H2ZQ84-F1
#
_cell.length_a   1.000
_cell.length_b   1.000
_cell.length_c   1.000
_cell.angle_alpha   90.00
_cell.angle_beta   90.00
_cell.angle_gamma   90.00
#
_symmetry.space_group_name_H-M   'P 1'
#
loop_
_entity.id
_entity.type
_entity.pdbx_description
1 polymer ?
#
loop_
_entity_poly.entity_id
_entity_poly.type
_entity_poly.pdbx_seq_one_letter_code
_entity_poly.pdbx_strand_id
1 'polypeptide(L)'
;MAQLVMSVRNNDVIIAKSDVMKVHWSGEYTLDVAADITNCPDGRIKVYYKRPPCVPPSDIIEVVAMGNDGNISLLTNHTLSGDENFVQFECSSIFKDLQSAVICFRYMTLGVALRTVCRQTNHSVEFNVSGSWTTWSYWSQCQRPCSETVSRRTRTCDNPKPMGMGKHCSKDSASNIDYEFEESDVSNSECEFGTPMTSTNTSSCTC
;
A
#
# COMPACT_ATOMS: atom_id res chain seq x y z
N MET A 1 -32.78 4.87 -6.88
CA MET A 1 -33.43 5.60 -5.77
C MET A 1 -33.22 4.79 -4.51
N ALA A 2 -32.61 5.38 -3.47
CA ALA A 2 -32.43 4.71 -2.20
C ALA A 2 -33.69 4.88 -1.33
N GLN A 3 -34.03 3.86 -0.57
CA GLN A 3 -35.19 3.85 0.33
C GLN A 3 -34.68 3.61 1.74
N LEU A 4 -35.07 4.48 2.66
CA LEU A 4 -34.69 4.37 4.06
C LEU A 4 -35.94 4.11 4.89
N VAL A 5 -35.82 3.16 5.82
CA VAL A 5 -36.89 2.82 6.75
C VAL A 5 -36.30 2.67 8.14
N MET A 6 -36.80 3.46 9.08
CA MET A 6 -36.44 3.36 10.48
C MET A 6 -37.36 2.35 11.15
N SER A 7 -36.81 1.49 12.00
CA SER A 7 -37.60 0.56 12.81
C SER A 7 -37.16 0.58 14.27
N VAL A 8 -38.14 0.48 15.16
CA VAL A 8 -37.92 0.30 16.60
C VAL A 8 -38.12 -1.18 16.91
N ARG A 9 -37.17 -1.79 17.61
CA ARG A 9 -37.20 -3.20 18.02
C ARG A 9 -37.30 -3.36 19.53
N ASN A 10 -37.99 -4.42 19.96
CA ASN A 10 -37.97 -4.94 21.32
C ASN A 10 -37.74 -6.47 21.24
N ASN A 11 -36.65 -6.96 21.82
CA ASN A 11 -36.21 -8.36 21.74
C ASN A 11 -36.30 -8.93 20.31
N ASP A 12 -35.68 -8.22 19.35
CA ASP A 12 -35.67 -8.51 17.91
C ASP A 12 -37.01 -8.42 17.16
N VAL A 13 -38.13 -8.14 17.85
CA VAL A 13 -39.43 -7.89 17.22
C VAL A 13 -39.57 -6.42 16.87
N ILE A 14 -39.89 -6.12 15.60
CA ILE A 14 -40.16 -4.75 15.14
C ILE A 14 -41.52 -4.30 15.69
N ILE A 15 -41.53 -3.30 16.57
CA ILE A 15 -42.74 -2.77 17.21
C ILE A 15 -43.22 -1.46 16.59
N ALA A 16 -42.39 -0.77 15.82
CA ALA A 16 -42.77 0.39 15.03
C ALA A 16 -41.87 0.49 13.80
N LYS A 17 -42.43 0.97 12.69
CA LYS A 17 -41.73 1.17 11.42
C LYS A 17 -42.16 2.51 10.85
N SER A 18 -41.20 3.30 10.35
CA SER A 18 -41.51 4.53 9.62
C SER A 18 -42.08 4.22 8.24
N ASP A 19 -42.70 5.22 7.62
CA ASP A 19 -42.95 5.20 6.18
C ASP A 19 -41.64 5.12 5.39
N VAL A 20 -41.74 4.68 4.13
CA VAL A 20 -40.61 4.62 3.21
C VAL A 20 -40.20 6.04 2.87
N MET A 21 -39.08 6.48 3.44
CA MET A 21 -38.48 7.76 3.09
C MET A 21 -37.74 7.57 1.76
N LYS A 22 -38.25 8.22 0.72
CA LYS A 22 -37.54 8.31 -0.56
C LYS A 22 -36.38 9.28 -0.37
N VAL A 23 -35.16 8.77 -0.37
CA VAL A 23 -33.97 9.59 -0.17
C VAL A 23 -33.36 9.88 -1.53
N HIS A 24 -33.22 11.17 -1.84
CA HIS A 24 -32.37 11.64 -2.92
C HIS A 24 -31.01 11.98 -2.32
N TRP A 25 -29.98 11.26 -2.76
CA TRP A 25 -28.60 11.64 -2.45
C TRP A 25 -28.32 13.01 -3.07
N SER A 26 -27.54 13.84 -2.35
CA SER A 26 -26.99 15.06 -2.95
C SER A 26 -26.29 14.69 -4.26
N GLY A 27 -26.59 15.39 -5.35
CA GLY A 27 -25.91 15.20 -6.63
C GLY A 27 -24.47 15.74 -6.63
N GLU A 28 -24.05 16.42 -5.55
CA GLU A 28 -22.69 16.94 -5.40
C GLU A 28 -21.72 15.88 -4.87
N TYR A 29 -21.46 14.84 -5.67
CA TYR A 29 -20.32 13.94 -5.44
C TYR A 29 -19.52 13.77 -6.72
N THR A 30 -18.21 13.68 -6.58
CA THR A 30 -17.32 13.39 -7.71
C THR A 30 -16.44 12.19 -7.41
N LEU A 31 -16.11 11.46 -8.46
CA LEU A 31 -15.14 10.38 -8.48
C LEU A 31 -14.43 10.53 -9.81
N ASP A 32 -13.19 10.99 -9.77
CA ASP A 32 -12.42 11.32 -10.95
C ASP A 32 -11.11 10.55 -10.92
N VAL A 33 -10.90 9.78 -11.98
CA VAL A 33 -9.75 8.91 -12.19
C VAL A 33 -9.09 9.33 -13.50
N ALA A 34 -7.76 9.36 -13.52
CA ALA A 34 -6.99 9.63 -14.73
C ALA A 34 -7.52 8.83 -15.93
N ALA A 35 -7.51 9.47 -17.12
CA ALA A 35 -8.03 8.86 -18.34
C ALA A 35 -7.21 7.62 -18.74
N ASP A 36 -5.89 7.71 -18.55
CA ASP A 36 -4.96 6.61 -18.77
C ASP A 36 -4.39 6.14 -17.43
N ILE A 37 -4.81 4.95 -17.00
CA ILE A 37 -4.27 4.26 -15.82
C ILE A 37 -3.14 3.29 -16.19
N THR A 38 -2.86 3.12 -17.49
CA THR A 38 -1.89 2.12 -18.00
C THR A 38 -0.44 2.54 -17.78
N ASN A 39 -0.18 3.85 -17.79
CA ASN A 39 1.18 4.38 -17.76
C ASN A 39 1.73 4.61 -16.34
N CYS A 40 1.12 4.03 -15.30
CA CYS A 40 1.33 4.26 -13.86
C CYS A 40 2.77 4.70 -13.48
N PRO A 41 3.08 6.02 -13.53
CA PRO A 41 4.47 6.47 -13.57
C PRO A 41 5.14 6.45 -12.20
N ASP A 42 4.35 6.73 -11.15
CA ASP A 42 4.82 6.77 -9.75
C ASP A 42 4.54 5.44 -9.01
N GLY A 43 4.13 4.38 -9.72
CA GLY A 43 3.67 3.14 -9.09
C GLY A 43 2.32 3.24 -8.35
N ARG A 44 1.69 4.44 -8.34
CA ARG A 44 0.41 4.71 -7.66
C ARG A 44 -0.59 5.41 -8.58
N ILE A 45 -1.87 5.06 -8.42
CA ILE A 45 -3.01 5.76 -9.05
C ILE A 45 -3.68 6.65 -8.01
N LYS A 46 -3.81 7.94 -8.33
CA LYS A 46 -4.59 8.91 -7.55
C LYS A 46 -6.03 8.91 -8.03
N VAL A 47 -6.95 8.79 -7.08
CA VAL A 47 -8.39 8.87 -7.32
C VAL A 47 -8.92 10.04 -6.53
N TYR A 48 -9.42 11.06 -7.23
CA TYR A 48 -9.97 12.27 -6.61
C TYR A 48 -11.45 12.06 -6.35
N TYR A 49 -11.93 12.53 -5.21
CA TYR A 49 -13.34 12.43 -4.86
C TYR A 49 -13.83 13.64 -4.08
N LYS A 50 -15.12 13.93 -4.22
CA LYS A 50 -15.85 14.88 -3.38
C LYS A 50 -16.92 14.12 -2.61
N ARG A 51 -16.81 14.14 -1.28
CA ARG A 51 -17.77 13.50 -0.38
C ARG A 51 -19.08 14.29 -0.33
N PRO A 52 -20.25 13.63 -0.42
CA PRO A 52 -21.53 14.31 -0.21
C PRO A 52 -21.64 14.87 1.22
N PRO A 53 -22.39 15.95 1.44
CA PRO A 53 -22.75 16.37 2.79
C PRO A 53 -23.60 15.29 3.47
N CYS A 54 -23.28 14.95 4.72
CA CYS A 54 -24.02 14.01 5.58
C CYS A 54 -23.88 12.51 5.25
N VAL A 55 -22.65 12.00 5.09
CA VAL A 55 -22.40 10.57 4.87
C VAL A 55 -21.65 9.96 6.07
N PRO A 56 -22.04 8.76 6.55
CA PRO A 56 -21.35 8.08 7.65
C PRO A 56 -19.85 7.87 7.36
N PRO A 57 -19.01 7.73 8.41
CA PRO A 57 -17.55 7.67 8.27
C PRO A 57 -17.01 6.39 7.60
N SER A 58 -17.88 5.47 7.17
CA SER A 58 -17.52 4.17 6.61
C SER A 58 -17.56 4.13 5.08
N ASP A 59 -17.48 5.28 4.40
CA ASP A 59 -17.36 5.30 2.95
C ASP A 59 -16.04 4.66 2.52
N ILE A 60 -16.10 3.91 1.42
CA ILE A 60 -14.92 3.27 0.84
C ILE A 60 -14.88 3.54 -0.66
N ILE A 61 -13.67 3.64 -1.21
CA ILE A 61 -13.47 3.48 -2.66
C ILE A 61 -12.99 2.04 -2.88
N GLU A 62 -13.77 1.26 -3.62
CA GLU A 62 -13.37 -0.06 -4.08
C GLU A 62 -12.80 0.01 -5.49
N VAL A 63 -11.74 -0.75 -5.73
CA VAL A 63 -11.23 -1.02 -7.06
C VAL A 63 -11.55 -2.47 -7.39
N VAL A 64 -12.30 -2.66 -8.47
CA VAL A 64 -12.72 -3.98 -8.94
C VAL A 64 -12.23 -4.24 -10.35
N ALA A 65 -11.89 -5.49 -10.64
CA ALA A 65 -11.65 -5.98 -11.98
C ALA A 65 -12.94 -6.60 -12.51
N MET A 66 -13.23 -6.34 -13.79
CA MET A 66 -14.32 -7.01 -14.50
C MET A 66 -13.72 -7.98 -15.51
N GLY A 67 -14.00 -9.27 -15.29
CA GLY A 67 -13.68 -10.32 -16.23
C GLY A 67 -14.58 -10.27 -17.47
N ASN A 68 -14.14 -10.90 -18.56
CA ASN A 68 -14.92 -11.01 -19.80
C ASN A 68 -16.21 -11.84 -19.63
N ASP A 69 -16.27 -12.65 -18.58
CA ASP A 69 -17.43 -13.43 -18.13
C ASP A 69 -18.46 -12.58 -17.34
N GLY A 70 -18.17 -11.30 -17.12
CA GLY A 70 -19.00 -10.40 -16.31
C GLY A 70 -18.81 -10.61 -14.80
N ASN A 71 -17.87 -11.47 -14.39
CA ASN A 71 -17.56 -11.65 -12.98
C ASN A 71 -16.76 -10.44 -12.46
N ILE A 72 -17.08 -10.00 -11.25
CA ILE A 72 -16.46 -8.83 -10.62
C ILE A 72 -15.57 -9.34 -9.49
N SER A 73 -14.27 -9.12 -9.60
CA SER A 73 -13.29 -9.44 -8.56
C SER A 73 -12.87 -8.17 -7.82
N LEU A 74 -12.89 -8.22 -6.48
CA LEU A 74 -12.37 -7.13 -5.66
C LEU A 74 -10.83 -7.18 -5.67
N LEU A 75 -10.20 -6.11 -6.12
CA LEU A 75 -8.73 -5.99 -6.15
C LEU A 75 -8.20 -5.36 -4.86
N THR A 76 -8.77 -4.21 -4.49
CA THR A 76 -8.38 -3.46 -3.30
C THR A 76 -9.48 -2.48 -2.92
N ASN A 77 -9.46 -2.01 -1.67
CA ASN A 77 -10.35 -0.97 -1.19
C ASN A 77 -9.60 0.00 -0.28
N HIS A 78 -10.19 1.18 -0.09
CA HIS A 78 -9.65 2.20 0.80
C HIS A 78 -10.80 2.89 1.54
N THR A 79 -10.74 2.90 2.86
CA THR A 79 -11.70 3.62 3.70
C THR A 79 -11.39 5.11 3.68
N LEU A 80 -12.40 5.93 3.44
CA LEU A 80 -12.23 7.37 3.23
C LEU A 80 -12.15 8.11 4.57
N SER A 81 -11.07 8.84 4.79
CA SER A 81 -10.94 9.76 5.93
C SER A 81 -11.56 11.13 5.61
N GLY A 82 -12.01 11.83 6.66
CA GLY A 82 -12.90 13.00 6.56
C GLY A 82 -12.33 14.18 5.78
N ASP A 83 -11.03 14.45 5.92
CA ASP A 83 -10.40 15.66 5.37
C ASP A 83 -9.71 15.41 4.01
N GLU A 84 -9.65 14.15 3.55
CA GLU A 84 -8.99 13.78 2.31
C GLU A 84 -9.93 13.98 1.11
N ASN A 85 -9.37 14.50 0.01
CA ASN A 85 -10.05 14.70 -1.28
C ASN A 85 -9.49 13.78 -2.38
N PHE A 86 -8.53 12.93 -2.05
CA PHE A 86 -8.02 11.89 -2.93
C PHE A 86 -7.55 10.68 -2.13
N VAL A 87 -7.56 9.51 -2.75
CA VAL A 87 -6.89 8.29 -2.26
C VAL A 87 -5.83 7.83 -3.25
N GLN A 88 -4.84 7.09 -2.76
CA GLN A 88 -3.79 6.49 -3.58
C GLN A 88 -3.88 4.97 -3.52
N PHE A 89 -3.83 4.34 -4.69
CA PHE A 89 -3.75 2.88 -4.79
C PHE A 89 -2.46 2.45 -5.44
N GLU A 90 -1.82 1.44 -4.87
CA GLU A 90 -0.63 0.79 -5.43
C GLU A 90 -1.01 0.03 -6.71
N CYS A 91 -0.33 0.34 -7.82
CA CYS A 91 -0.54 -0.32 -9.11
C CYS A 91 -0.26 -1.83 -9.00
N SER A 92 0.65 -2.23 -8.12
CA SER A 92 0.93 -3.63 -7.83
C SER A 92 -0.24 -4.39 -7.22
N SER A 93 -1.20 -3.74 -6.58
CA SER A 93 -2.41 -4.39 -6.07
C SER A 93 -3.54 -4.41 -7.10
N ILE A 94 -3.53 -3.49 -8.07
CA ILE A 94 -4.57 -3.35 -9.10
C ILE A 94 -4.29 -4.24 -10.31
N PHE A 95 -3.04 -4.37 -10.73
CA PHE A 95 -2.67 -5.09 -11.97
C PHE A 95 -2.01 -6.46 -11.72
N LYS A 96 -2.26 -7.06 -10.54
CA LYS A 96 -1.73 -8.39 -10.18
C LYS A 96 -2.16 -9.50 -11.14
N ASP A 97 -3.40 -9.42 -11.64
CA ASP A 97 -3.98 -10.37 -12.59
C ASP A 97 -4.38 -9.63 -13.88
N LEU A 98 -3.45 -9.60 -14.84
CA LEU A 98 -3.59 -8.96 -16.17
C LEU A 98 -4.69 -9.58 -17.06
N GLN A 99 -5.46 -10.55 -16.56
CA GLN A 99 -6.54 -11.20 -17.30
C GLN A 99 -7.81 -10.34 -17.41
N SER A 100 -7.88 -9.23 -16.68
CA SER A 100 -9.05 -8.33 -16.69
C SER A 100 -8.94 -7.28 -17.79
N ALA A 101 -10.00 -7.16 -18.59
CA ALA A 101 -10.09 -6.19 -19.68
C ALA A 101 -10.52 -4.79 -19.19
N VAL A 102 -11.16 -4.71 -18.03
CA VAL A 102 -11.72 -3.46 -17.48
C VAL A 102 -11.50 -3.40 -15.98
N ILE A 103 -11.04 -2.23 -15.50
CA ILE A 103 -10.93 -1.92 -14.07
C ILE A 103 -11.89 -0.79 -13.75
N CYS A 104 -12.64 -0.93 -12.65
CA CYS A 104 -13.61 0.05 -12.22
C CYS A 104 -13.35 0.51 -10.78
N PHE A 105 -13.46 1.82 -10.59
CA PHE A 105 -13.40 2.50 -9.31
C PHE A 105 -14.82 2.80 -8.88
N ARG A 106 -15.20 2.35 -7.67
CA ARG A 106 -16.55 2.45 -7.14
C ARG A 106 -16.53 3.24 -5.85
N TYR A 107 -17.23 4.37 -5.82
CA TYR A 107 -17.51 5.09 -4.59
C TYR A 107 -18.65 4.37 -3.88
N MET A 108 -18.37 3.77 -2.72
CA MET A 108 -19.32 2.99 -1.95
C MET A 108 -19.73 3.74 -0.69
N THR A 109 -21.04 3.87 -0.46
CA THR A 109 -21.60 4.31 0.82
C THR A 109 -22.58 3.27 1.33
N LEU A 110 -22.45 2.84 2.58
CA LEU A 110 -23.36 1.87 3.21
C LEU A 110 -23.62 0.61 2.34
N GLY A 111 -22.60 0.13 1.61
CA GLY A 111 -22.70 -1.02 0.72
C GLY A 111 -23.31 -0.75 -0.67
N VAL A 112 -23.61 0.51 -1.00
CA VAL A 112 -24.18 0.92 -2.29
C VAL A 112 -23.15 1.70 -3.10
N ALA A 113 -22.96 1.32 -4.37
CA ALA A 113 -22.14 2.09 -5.31
C ALA A 113 -22.88 3.34 -5.77
N LEU A 114 -22.45 4.52 -5.33
CA LEU A 114 -23.02 5.80 -5.77
C LEU A 114 -22.49 6.20 -7.15
N ARG A 115 -21.19 6.03 -7.37
CA ARG A 115 -20.53 6.33 -8.65
C ARG A 115 -19.59 5.19 -9.02
N THR A 116 -19.59 4.85 -10.30
CA THR A 116 -18.64 3.90 -10.88
C THR A 116 -17.94 4.55 -12.05
N VAL A 117 -16.61 4.49 -12.08
CA VAL A 117 -15.79 4.96 -13.20
C VAL A 117 -14.91 3.81 -13.66
N CYS A 118 -15.11 3.37 -14.90
CA CYS A 118 -14.36 2.26 -15.49
C CYS A 118 -13.30 2.76 -16.47
N ARG A 119 -12.20 2.00 -16.55
CA ARG A 119 -11.09 2.23 -17.47
C ARG A 119 -10.72 0.91 -18.12
N GLN A 120 -10.57 0.96 -19.44
CA GLN A 120 -10.06 -0.18 -20.19
C GLN A 120 -8.58 -0.35 -19.84
N THR A 121 -8.21 -1.56 -19.45
CA THR A 121 -6.82 -1.97 -19.41
C THR A 121 -6.50 -2.61 -20.75
N ASN A 122 -5.51 -2.08 -21.45
CA ASN A 122 -5.14 -2.67 -22.72
C ASN A 122 -4.38 -3.98 -22.42
N HIS A 123 -4.96 -5.12 -22.80
CA HIS A 123 -4.41 -6.47 -22.57
C HIS A 123 -3.04 -6.70 -23.24
N SER A 124 -2.58 -5.73 -24.04
CA SER A 124 -1.29 -5.72 -24.72
C SER A 124 -0.26 -4.76 -24.11
N VAL A 125 -0.62 -3.99 -23.08
CA VAL A 125 0.32 -3.11 -22.39
C VAL A 125 0.85 -3.87 -21.18
N GLU A 126 2.06 -4.40 -21.31
CA GLU A 126 2.83 -4.86 -20.16
C GLU A 126 3.01 -3.67 -19.21
N PHE A 127 2.44 -3.79 -18.02
CA PHE A 127 2.66 -2.84 -16.93
C PHE A 127 4.09 -2.97 -16.44
N ASN A 128 4.99 -2.21 -17.06
CA ASN A 128 6.42 -2.24 -16.77
C ASN A 128 6.76 -1.28 -15.65
N VAL A 129 6.52 -1.70 -14.40
CA VAL A 129 6.99 -0.95 -13.23
C VAL A 129 8.40 -1.42 -12.92
N SER A 130 9.39 -0.55 -13.08
CA SER A 130 10.75 -0.87 -12.65
C SER A 130 10.85 -0.84 -11.13
N GLY A 131 11.48 -1.86 -10.56
CA GLY A 131 11.69 -1.97 -9.13
C GLY A 131 12.61 -0.86 -8.63
N SER A 132 12.34 -0.33 -7.43
CA SER A 132 13.27 0.55 -6.74
C SER A 132 13.51 0.09 -5.30
N TRP A 133 14.72 0.37 -4.83
CA TRP A 133 15.17 0.03 -3.49
C TRP A 133 14.43 0.84 -2.43
N THR A 134 14.04 0.20 -1.33
CA THR A 134 13.66 0.88 -0.09
C THR A 134 14.85 1.63 0.50
N THR A 135 14.55 2.57 1.40
CA THR A 135 15.60 3.16 2.24
C THR A 135 16.30 2.06 3.03
N TRP A 136 17.62 2.20 3.19
CA TRP A 136 18.39 1.30 4.04
C TRP A 136 17.79 1.20 5.45
N SER A 137 17.80 0.00 6.01
CA SER A 137 17.56 -0.21 7.43
C SER A 137 18.62 0.53 8.25
N TYR A 138 18.32 0.73 9.54
CA TYR A 138 19.37 1.06 10.50
C TYR A 138 20.44 -0.03 10.51
N TRP A 139 21.68 0.36 10.83
CA TRP A 139 22.78 -0.57 11.05
C TRP A 139 22.44 -1.54 12.21
N SER A 140 22.72 -2.82 12.01
CA SER A 140 22.65 -3.79 13.09
C SER A 140 23.70 -3.49 14.15
N GLN A 141 23.39 -3.83 15.42
CA GLN A 141 24.39 -3.88 16.48
C GLN A 141 25.48 -4.91 16.11
N CYS A 142 26.71 -4.64 16.55
CA CYS A 142 27.88 -5.44 16.23
C CYS A 142 27.64 -6.92 16.57
N GLN A 143 27.91 -7.81 15.62
CA GLN A 143 27.54 -9.22 15.77
C GLN A 143 28.39 -9.94 16.85
N ARG A 144 29.60 -9.44 17.14
CA ARG A 144 30.46 -9.86 18.27
C ARG A 144 31.38 -8.72 18.72
N PRO A 145 31.61 -8.54 20.04
CA PRO A 145 32.55 -7.53 20.56
C PRO A 145 34.04 -7.87 20.36
N CYS A 146 34.39 -9.13 20.07
CA CYS A 146 35.80 -9.60 20.10
C CYS A 146 36.35 -10.16 18.78
N SER A 147 35.62 -10.03 17.67
CA SER A 147 36.13 -10.41 16.34
C SER A 147 35.40 -9.60 15.28
N GLU A 148 36.14 -8.88 14.44
CA GLU A 148 35.71 -8.18 13.21
C GLU A 148 34.30 -7.59 13.30
N THR A 149 34.26 -6.33 13.65
CA THR A 149 33.07 -5.64 14.08
C THR A 149 32.28 -5.21 12.83
N VAL A 150 31.60 -6.16 12.21
CA VAL A 150 30.82 -5.92 10.98
C VAL A 150 29.40 -5.51 11.35
N SER A 151 29.04 -4.26 11.09
CA SER A 151 27.66 -3.80 11.09
C SER A 151 27.04 -4.11 9.74
N ARG A 152 25.78 -4.56 9.73
CA ARG A 152 25.05 -4.88 8.50
C ARG A 152 23.76 -4.08 8.43
N ARG A 153 23.45 -3.54 7.26
CA ARG A 153 22.13 -2.98 6.94
C ARG A 153 21.56 -3.64 5.70
N THR A 154 20.24 -3.60 5.58
CA THR A 154 19.52 -4.23 4.47
C THR A 154 18.54 -3.27 3.82
N ARG A 155 18.26 -3.52 2.54
CA ARG A 155 17.18 -2.87 1.79
C ARG A 155 16.50 -3.90 0.90
N THR A 156 15.26 -3.64 0.54
CA THR A 156 14.45 -4.54 -0.30
C THR A 156 13.96 -3.82 -1.55
N CYS A 157 13.76 -4.58 -2.63
CA CYS A 157 13.35 -4.06 -3.93
C CYS A 157 11.82 -4.01 -4.04
N ASP A 158 11.19 -3.23 -3.14
CA ASP A 158 9.73 -3.22 -3.00
C ASP A 158 9.11 -1.81 -3.02
N ASN A 159 9.88 -0.75 -3.34
CA ASN A 159 9.38 0.63 -3.29
C ASN A 159 9.68 1.43 -4.57
N PRO A 160 9.00 1.15 -5.71
CA PRO A 160 7.95 0.15 -5.88
C PRO A 160 8.51 -1.25 -6.23
N LYS A 161 7.68 -2.28 -6.08
CA LYS A 161 8.02 -3.66 -6.49
C LYS A 161 8.02 -3.78 -8.02
N PRO A 162 8.99 -4.46 -8.64
CA PRO A 162 9.03 -4.64 -10.09
C PRO A 162 7.82 -5.46 -10.60
N MET A 163 7.29 -5.09 -11.76
CA MET A 163 6.17 -5.76 -12.44
C MET A 163 6.37 -5.79 -13.96
N GLY A 164 5.76 -6.79 -14.63
CA GLY A 164 5.87 -6.96 -16.08
C GLY A 164 7.31 -7.23 -16.52
N MET A 165 7.77 -6.53 -17.56
CA MET A 165 9.18 -6.43 -17.97
C MET A 165 9.96 -5.33 -17.22
N GLY A 166 9.40 -4.78 -16.14
CA GLY A 166 10.07 -3.81 -15.30
C GLY A 166 11.38 -4.36 -14.73
N LYS A 167 12.43 -3.53 -14.71
CA LYS A 167 13.76 -3.97 -14.27
C LYS A 167 13.75 -4.29 -12.78
N HIS A 168 14.34 -5.42 -12.39
CA HIS A 168 14.67 -5.67 -10.98
C HIS A 168 15.77 -4.71 -10.51
N CYS A 169 15.77 -4.39 -9.21
CA CYS A 169 16.78 -3.52 -8.62
C CYS A 169 18.18 -4.14 -8.67
N SER A 170 18.26 -5.47 -8.62
CA SER A 170 19.48 -6.25 -8.79
C SER A 170 19.59 -6.78 -10.22
N LYS A 171 20.81 -6.85 -10.74
CA LYS A 171 21.11 -7.37 -12.09
C LYS A 171 20.79 -8.86 -12.23
N ASP A 172 20.88 -9.62 -11.14
CA ASP A 172 20.76 -11.08 -11.19
C ASP A 172 19.33 -11.60 -11.07
N SER A 173 18.33 -10.72 -10.93
CA SER A 173 16.88 -11.01 -10.76
C SER A 173 16.50 -11.99 -9.62
N ALA A 174 17.47 -12.68 -9.02
CA ALA A 174 17.31 -13.68 -7.99
C ALA A 174 17.29 -13.06 -6.58
N SER A 175 17.89 -11.88 -6.39
CA SER A 175 17.92 -11.18 -5.10
C SER A 175 16.96 -9.98 -5.08
N ASN A 176 15.92 -10.07 -4.24
CA ASN A 176 15.07 -8.92 -3.89
C ASN A 176 15.68 -8.09 -2.74
N ILE A 177 16.66 -8.64 -2.01
CA ILE A 177 17.27 -8.01 -0.84
C ILE A 177 18.74 -7.72 -1.14
N ASP A 178 19.20 -6.53 -0.75
CA ASP A 178 20.60 -6.11 -0.79
C ASP A 178 21.13 -5.93 0.63
N TYR A 179 22.40 -6.27 0.81
CA TYR A 179 23.11 -6.29 2.09
C TYR A 179 24.35 -5.42 1.98
N GLU A 180 24.47 -4.46 2.88
CA GLU A 180 25.69 -3.66 3.01
C GLU A 180 26.32 -3.94 4.36
N PHE A 181 27.65 -4.07 4.33
CA PHE A 181 28.49 -4.39 5.47
C PHE A 181 29.48 -3.25 5.65
N GLU A 182 29.60 -2.75 6.87
CA GLU A 182 30.62 -1.79 7.27
C GLU A 182 31.49 -2.45 8.35
N GLU A 183 32.79 -2.53 8.06
CA GLU A 183 33.79 -2.86 9.08
C GLU A 183 33.92 -1.63 9.98
N SER A 184 33.66 -1.78 11.27
CA SER A 184 33.98 -0.69 12.20
C SER A 184 35.48 -0.68 12.44
N ASP A 185 36.11 0.46 12.19
CA ASP A 185 37.51 0.67 12.48
C ASP A 185 37.77 0.46 13.99
N VAL A 186 38.42 -0.65 14.34
CA VAL A 186 38.91 -0.95 15.71
C VAL A 186 40.13 -0.06 16.06
N SER A 187 40.26 1.12 15.45
CA SER A 187 41.37 2.04 15.69
C SER A 187 41.04 3.16 16.69
N ASN A 188 39.80 3.27 17.18
CA ASN A 188 39.43 4.32 18.13
C ASN A 188 38.41 3.93 19.21
N SER A 189 38.30 2.65 19.58
CA SER A 189 37.64 2.29 20.83
C SER A 189 38.62 2.50 21.98
N GLU A 190 38.58 3.69 22.60
CA GLU A 190 39.03 3.83 23.98
C GLU A 190 38.27 2.79 24.81
N CYS A 191 38.96 1.79 25.37
CA CYS A 191 38.39 1.04 26.48
C CYS A 191 38.16 2.04 27.61
N GLU A 192 36.94 2.14 28.15
CA GLU A 192 36.73 2.88 29.39
C GLU A 192 37.75 2.37 30.41
N PHE A 193 38.51 3.30 30.99
CA PHE A 193 39.75 3.13 31.77
C PHE A 193 41.08 3.08 30.97
N GLY A 194 41.25 3.98 30.00
CA GLY A 194 42.47 4.80 29.86
C GLY A 194 43.84 4.10 29.78
N THR A 195 43.93 2.89 29.22
CA THR A 195 45.23 2.22 29.02
C THR A 195 45.40 1.76 27.58
N PRO A 196 46.55 2.06 26.93
CA PRO A 196 46.81 1.66 25.55
C PRO A 196 47.11 0.15 25.46
N MET A 197 46.67 -0.47 24.36
CA MET A 197 46.84 -1.90 24.06
C MET A 197 48.30 -2.24 23.74
N THR A 198 49.16 -2.35 24.76
CA THR A 198 50.50 -2.93 24.60
C THR A 198 50.79 -4.06 25.58
N SER A 199 49.78 -4.54 26.31
CA SER A 199 49.93 -5.62 27.29
C SER A 199 49.37 -6.93 26.73
N THR A 200 50.25 -7.90 26.51
CA THR A 200 50.00 -9.27 26.01
C THR A 200 49.21 -10.16 26.99
N ASN A 201 48.33 -9.59 27.82
CA ASN A 201 47.45 -10.35 28.70
C ASN A 201 46.01 -10.30 28.17
N THR A 202 45.66 -11.34 27.41
CA THR A 202 44.33 -11.59 26.83
C THR A 202 43.30 -12.08 27.86
N SER A 203 43.45 -11.74 29.14
CA SER A 203 42.61 -12.29 30.22
C SER A 203 41.59 -11.30 30.81
N SER A 204 41.53 -10.05 30.34
CA SER A 204 40.56 -9.06 30.85
C SER A 204 39.57 -8.52 29.80
N CYS A 205 39.58 -9.03 28.57
CA CYS A 205 38.47 -8.82 27.64
C CYS A 205 37.49 -9.99 27.82
N THR A 206 36.56 -9.87 28.77
CA THR A 206 35.42 -10.80 28.85
C THR A 206 34.46 -10.53 27.69
N CYS A 207 34.21 -11.57 26.88
CA CYS A 207 32.98 -11.70 26.09
C CYS A 207 31.76 -11.88 26.99
#